data_AF-A0A924VS32-F1
#
_entry.id   AF-A0A924VS32-F1
#
_cell.length_a   1.000
_cell.length_b   1.000
_cell.length_c   1.000
_cell.angle_alpha   90.00
_cell.angle_beta   90.00
_cell.angle_gamma   90.00
#
_symmetry.space_group_name_H-M   'P 1'
#
loop_
_entity.id
_entity.type
_entity.pdbx_description
1 polymer ?
#
loop_
_entity_poly.entity_id
_entity_poly.type
_entity_poly.pdbx_seq_one_letter_code
_entity_poly.pdbx_strand_id
1 'polypeptide(L)'
;MKLVINTGRPIATVARELGITEQSLGRWVNAYRARQGDGDGALNETDRAELLRLRKENSELKMDRAFLKKASLFFAQEASDTNEKRSR
;
A
#
# COMPACT_ATOMS: atom_id res chain seq x y z
N MET A 1 3.78 0.37 -23.59
CA MET A 1 3.32 -0.89 -22.94
C MET A 1 2.27 -0.71 -21.85
N LYS A 2 2.21 0.40 -21.10
CA LYS A 2 1.16 0.65 -20.09
C LYS A 2 -0.27 0.75 -20.65
N LEU A 3 -0.44 0.98 -21.96
CA LEU A 3 -1.76 1.24 -22.56
C LEU A 3 -2.71 0.03 -22.54
N VAL A 4 -2.25 -1.15 -22.99
CA VAL A 4 -3.10 -2.36 -23.07
C VAL A 4 -3.57 -2.81 -21.69
N ILE A 5 -2.71 -2.66 -20.69
CA ILE A 5 -2.86 -3.28 -19.38
C ILE A 5 -3.75 -2.42 -18.46
N ASN A 6 -3.76 -1.09 -18.63
CA ASN A 6 -4.56 -0.16 -17.82
C ASN A 6 -5.90 0.27 -18.45
N THR A 7 -6.12 0.05 -19.75
CA THR A 7 -7.32 0.60 -20.45
C THR A 7 -8.35 -0.45 -20.87
N GLY A 8 -8.10 -1.74 -20.64
CA GLY A 8 -9.02 -2.82 -21.02
C GLY A 8 -9.23 -2.99 -22.53
N ARG A 9 -8.43 -2.30 -23.36
CA ARG A 9 -8.56 -2.32 -24.82
C ARG A 9 -8.10 -3.66 -25.41
N PRO A 10 -8.77 -4.18 -26.46
CA PRO A 10 -8.36 -5.42 -27.11
C PRO A 10 -6.91 -5.35 -27.64
N ILE A 11 -6.15 -6.43 -27.41
CA ILE A 11 -4.74 -6.56 -27.85
C ILE A 11 -4.60 -6.30 -29.35
N ALA A 12 -5.55 -6.79 -30.15
CA ALA A 12 -5.60 -6.63 -31.59
C ALA A 12 -5.62 -5.16 -32.06
N THR A 13 -6.39 -4.31 -31.36
CA THR A 13 -6.50 -2.90 -31.69
C THR A 13 -5.20 -2.17 -31.39
N VAL A 14 -4.61 -2.43 -30.22
CA VAL A 14 -3.38 -1.77 -29.81
C VAL A 14 -2.16 -2.25 -30.60
N ALA A 15 -2.15 -3.53 -31.01
CA ALA A 15 -1.12 -4.07 -31.89
C ALA A 15 -1.09 -3.36 -33.25
N ARG A 16 -2.27 -3.14 -33.86
CA ARG A 16 -2.42 -2.39 -35.11
C ARG A 16 -1.98 -0.93 -34.98
N GLU A 17 -2.37 -0.25 -33.90
CA GLU A 17 -1.94 1.15 -33.65
C GLU A 17 -0.43 1.28 -33.49
N LEU A 18 0.21 0.27 -32.90
CA LEU A 18 1.65 0.24 -32.65
C LEU A 18 2.46 -0.35 -33.81
N GLY A 19 1.82 -0.83 -34.87
CA GLY A 19 2.49 -1.48 -36.02
C GLY A 19 3.22 -2.77 -35.67
N ILE A 20 2.80 -3.47 -34.61
CA ILE A 20 3.41 -4.73 -34.16
C ILE A 20 2.44 -5.90 -34.29
N THR A 21 2.98 -7.12 -34.32
CA THR A 21 2.13 -8.33 -34.39
C THR A 21 1.41 -8.56 -33.06
N GLU A 22 0.14 -8.98 -33.15
CA GLU A 22 -0.72 -9.26 -31.99
C GLU A 22 -0.10 -10.32 -31.06
N GLN A 23 0.56 -11.31 -31.66
CA GLN A 23 1.20 -12.42 -30.95
C GLN A 23 2.40 -11.94 -30.10
N SER A 24 3.21 -11.01 -30.61
CA SER A 24 4.33 -10.42 -29.87
C SER A 24 3.83 -9.55 -28.72
N LEU A 25 2.80 -8.72 -28.99
CA LEU A 25 2.18 -7.90 -27.95
C LEU A 25 1.54 -8.78 -26.86
N GLY A 26 0.83 -9.84 -27.24
CA GLY A 26 0.25 -10.81 -26.32
C GLY A 26 1.29 -11.50 -25.44
N ARG A 27 2.42 -11.94 -26.03
CA ARG A 27 3.55 -12.52 -25.27
C ARG A 27 4.11 -11.54 -24.24
N TRP A 28 4.28 -10.26 -24.62
CA TRP A 28 4.78 -9.25 -23.71
C TRP A 28 3.79 -8.90 -22.59
N VAL A 29 2.49 -8.83 -22.90
CA VAL A 29 1.42 -8.63 -21.90
C VAL A 29 1.38 -9.79 -20.93
N ASN A 30 1.45 -11.03 -21.41
CA ASN A 30 1.47 -12.22 -20.55
C ASN A 30 2.74 -12.27 -19.68
N ALA A 31 3.91 -11.98 -20.25
CA ALA A 31 5.16 -11.89 -19.48
C ALA A 31 5.14 -10.75 -18.46
N TYR A 32 4.50 -9.63 -18.78
CA TYR A 32 4.29 -8.53 -17.85
C TYR A 32 3.36 -8.93 -16.70
N ARG A 33 2.23 -9.58 -17.00
CA ARG A 33 1.27 -10.10 -15.99
C ARG A 33 1.93 -11.14 -15.08
N ALA A 34 2.69 -12.07 -15.66
CA ALA A 34 3.43 -13.08 -14.90
C ALA A 34 4.53 -12.48 -14.00
N ARG A 35 5.23 -11.43 -14.47
CA ARG A 35 6.26 -10.73 -13.68
C ARG A 35 5.68 -9.81 -12.60
N GLN A 36 4.44 -9.34 -12.77
CA GLN A 36 3.79 -8.51 -11.77
C GLN A 36 3.32 -9.33 -10.56
N GLY A 37 3.09 -10.66 -10.71
CA GLY A 37 2.54 -11.52 -9.67
C GLY A 37 1.11 -11.08 -9.32
N ASP A 38 0.11 -11.94 -9.55
CA ASP A 38 -1.25 -11.69 -9.05
C ASP A 38 -1.90 -10.35 -9.42
N GLY A 39 -1.69 -9.91 -10.66
CA GLY A 39 -2.36 -8.73 -11.23
C GLY A 39 -3.74 -9.00 -11.82
N ASP A 40 -4.51 -9.97 -11.31
CA ASP A 40 -5.95 -10.04 -11.58
C ASP A 40 -6.66 -9.41 -10.39
N GLY A 41 -7.59 -8.48 -10.61
CA GLY A 41 -8.16 -7.60 -9.56
C GLY A 41 -8.92 -8.28 -8.42
N ALA A 42 -8.82 -9.60 -8.28
CA ALA A 42 -9.22 -10.35 -7.11
C ALA A 42 -7.99 -10.52 -6.20
N LEU A 43 -7.98 -9.84 -5.04
CA LEU A 43 -7.08 -10.19 -3.94
C LEU A 43 -7.09 -11.71 -3.81
N ASN A 44 -5.94 -12.37 -3.99
CA ASN A 44 -5.87 -13.80 -3.70
C ASN A 44 -6.20 -13.99 -2.19
N GLU A 45 -6.63 -15.17 -1.77
CA GLU A 45 -7.05 -15.38 -0.36
C GLU A 45 -5.92 -15.01 0.63
N THR A 46 -4.67 -15.18 0.21
CA THR A 46 -3.47 -14.82 0.95
C THR A 46 -3.31 -13.31 1.13
N ASP A 47 -3.63 -12.51 0.12
CA ASP A 47 -3.56 -11.05 0.12
C ASP A 47 -4.68 -10.47 0.99
N ARG A 48 -5.87 -11.09 1.01
CA ARG A 48 -6.94 -10.70 1.94
C ARG A 48 -6.54 -10.98 3.38
N ALA A 49 -5.95 -12.13 3.64
CA ALA A 49 -5.46 -12.50 4.97
C ALA A 49 -4.34 -11.54 5.43
N GLU A 50 -3.39 -11.22 4.56
CA GLU A 50 -2.32 -10.27 4.86
C GLU A 50 -2.86 -8.84 5.04
N LEU A 51 -3.84 -8.41 4.24
CA LEU A 51 -4.50 -7.12 4.40
C LEU A 51 -5.21 -7.01 5.77
N LEU A 52 -5.90 -8.06 6.21
CA LEU A 52 -6.54 -8.09 7.52
C LEU A 52 -5.51 -8.03 8.66
N ARG A 53 -4.43 -8.81 8.55
CA ARG A 53 -3.31 -8.78 9.49
C ARG A 53 -2.68 -7.39 9.59
N LEU A 54 -2.35 -6.78 8.45
CA LEU A 54 -1.76 -5.44 8.39
C LEU A 54 -2.69 -4.37 8.94
N ARG A 55 -4.01 -4.46 8.70
CA ARG A 55 -5.00 -3.54 9.28
C ARG A 55 -5.06 -3.64 10.80
N LYS A 56 -5.01 -4.87 11.33
CA LYS A 56 -4.97 -5.11 12.78
C LYS A 56 -3.70 -4.52 13.39
N GLU A 57 -2.55 -4.85 12.83
CA GLU A 57 -1.25 -4.34 13.29
C GLU A 57 -1.19 -2.81 13.23
N ASN A 58 -1.69 -2.20 12.15
CA ASN A 58 -1.74 -0.74 12.04
C ASN A 58 -2.63 -0.09 13.12
N SER A 59 -3.75 -0.73 13.47
CA SER A 59 -4.64 -0.26 14.54
C SER A 59 -3.97 -0.32 15.91
N GLU A 60 -3.30 -1.44 16.21
CA GLU A 60 -2.55 -1.63 17.45
C GLU A 60 -1.43 -0.59 17.58
N LEU A 61 -0.61 -0.44 16.53
CA LEU A 61 0.46 0.57 16.49
C LEU A 61 -0.04 2.00 16.65
N LYS A 62 -1.23 2.33 16.12
CA LYS A 62 -1.83 3.65 16.30
C LYS A 62 -2.27 3.88 17.74
N MET A 63 -2.84 2.87 18.40
CA MET A 63 -3.19 2.94 19.82
C MET A 63 -1.95 3.13 20.68
N ASP A 64 -0.90 2.34 20.46
CA ASP A 64 0.35 2.43 21.23
C ASP A 64 0.98 3.81 21.07
N ARG A 65 1.04 4.32 19.84
CA ARG A 65 1.54 5.68 19.58
C ARG A 65 0.71 6.76 20.26
N ALA A 66 -0.62 6.62 20.29
CA ALA A 66 -1.48 7.57 20.97
C ALA A 66 -1.28 7.53 22.49
N PHE A 67 -1.14 6.34 23.06
CA PHE A 67 -0.85 6.15 24.48
C PHE A 67 0.50 6.77 24.87
N LEU A 68 1.56 6.47 24.12
CA LEU A 68 2.90 7.01 24.38
C LEU A 68 2.94 8.54 24.28
N LYS A 69 2.23 9.12 23.30
CA LYS A 69 2.11 10.58 23.20
C LYS A 69 1.40 11.18 24.41
N LYS A 70 0.32 10.56 24.89
CA LYS A 70 -0.39 11.03 26.07
C LYS A 70 0.48 10.94 27.32
N ALA A 71 1.19 9.82 27.49
CA ALA A 71 2.15 9.64 28.57
C ALA A 71 3.27 10.68 28.52
N SER A 72 3.86 10.92 27.35
CA SER A 72 4.93 11.92 27.20
C SER A 72 4.47 13.33 27.56
N LEU A 73 3.24 13.71 27.18
CA LEU A 73 2.66 15.00 27.55
C LEU A 73 2.42 15.11 29.05
N PHE A 74 1.90 14.05 29.68
CA PHE A 74 1.68 14.00 31.12
C PHE A 74 3.00 14.19 31.90
N PHE A 75 4.04 13.43 31.52
CA PHE A 75 5.34 13.55 32.18
C PHE A 75 6.03 14.89 31.93
N ALA A 76 5.88 15.48 30.74
CA ALA A 76 6.38 16.82 30.47
C ALA A 76 5.69 17.88 31.35
N GLN A 77 4.38 17.77 31.57
CA GLN A 77 3.64 18.66 32.46
C GLN A 77 4.11 18.50 33.92
N GLU A 78 4.21 17.26 34.44
CA GLU A 78 4.68 17.03 35.81
C GLU A 78 6.10 17.57 36.03
N ALA A 79 6.99 17.42 35.04
CA ALA A 79 8.34 17.97 35.11
C ALA A 79 8.32 19.51 35.18
N SER A 80 7.45 20.17 34.41
CA SER A 80 7.27 21.63 34.44
C SER A 80 6.72 22.09 35.79
N ASP A 81 5.64 21.47 36.26
CA ASP A 81 4.98 21.80 37.54
C ASP A 81 5.93 21.63 38.74
N THR A 82 6.77 20.60 38.69
CA THR A 82 7.79 20.34 39.72
C THR A 82 8.87 21.43 39.71
N ASN A 83 9.28 21.89 38.53
CA ASN A 83 10.28 22.95 38.40
C ASN A 83 9.75 24.32 38.87
N GLU A 84 8.48 24.64 38.59
CA GLU A 84 7.84 25.88 39.05
C GLU A 84 7.73 25.95 40.58
N LYS A 85 7.37 24.85 41.26
CA LYS A 85 7.32 24.79 42.73
C LYS A 85 8.70 24.96 43.37
N ARG A 86 9.76 24.50 42.70
CA ARG A 86 11.14 24.59 43.20
C ARG A 86 11.74 25.99 43.03
N SER A 87 11.16 26.81 42.16
CA SER A 87 11.59 28.19 41.88
C SER A 87 10.83 29.25 42.70
N ARG A 88 9.87 28.87 43.52
CA ARG A 88 9.13 29.76 44.44
C ARG A 88 9.66 29.68 45.87
#